data_AF-A0A9D8AUP5-F1
#
_entry.id   AF-A0A9D8AUP5-F1
#
_cell.length_a   1.000
_cell.length_b   1.000
_cell.length_c   1.000
_cell.angle_alpha   90.00
_cell.angle_beta   90.00
_cell.angle_gamma   90.00
#
_symmetry.space_group_name_H-M   'P 1'
#
loop_
_entity.id
_entity.type
_entity.pdbx_description
1 polymer ?
#
loop_
_entity_poly.entity_id
_entity_poly.type
_entity_poly.pdbx_seq_one_letter_code
_entity_poly.pdbx_strand_id
1 'polypeptide(L)'
;MKKEGVFAGIWKFLKPVLLVDLGLFLLVGGSFLLRGEFTFAAYSERLFWAGMAAVVVGGFGVWASLGSYSTLGTPSILTASGDAQIAHSRIAEHMQTNSKRYTFVFRMFATGLVCMVSAALIDMLSR
;
A
#
# COMPACT_ATOMS: atom_id res chain seq x y z
N MET A 1 5.98 28.89 0.27
CA MET A 1 5.60 27.50 0.63
C MET A 1 6.57 26.95 1.65
N LYS A 2 6.13 26.70 2.89
CA LYS A 2 6.99 26.22 4.00
C LYS A 2 7.52 24.81 3.70
N LYS A 3 8.82 24.69 3.40
CA LYS A 3 9.52 23.42 3.12
C LYS A 3 9.38 22.40 4.27
N GLU A 4 9.23 22.89 5.50
CA GLU A 4 9.06 22.07 6.71
C GLU A 4 7.79 21.20 6.69
N GLY A 5 6.71 21.70 6.06
CA GLY A 5 5.45 20.95 5.96
C GLY A 5 5.54 19.75 5.02
N VAL A 6 6.33 19.87 3.94
CA VAL A 6 6.49 18.81 2.94
C VAL A 6 7.34 17.67 3.51
N PHE A 7 8.45 17.99 4.18
CA PHE A 7 9.33 16.98 4.78
C PHE A 7 8.61 16.18 5.88
N ALA A 8 7.85 16.86 6.74
CA ALA A 8 7.03 16.21 7.76
C ALA A 8 5.95 15.31 7.15
N GLY A 9 5.37 15.71 6.01
CA GLY A 9 4.40 14.90 5.25
C GLY A 9 5.02 13.64 4.66
N ILE A 10 6.17 13.77 4.00
CA ILE A 10 6.93 12.65 3.43
C ILE A 10 7.32 11.67 4.54
N TRP A 11 7.86 12.15 5.66
CA TRP A 11 8.25 11.28 6.77
C TRP A 11 7.07 10.51 7.37
N LYS A 12 5.91 11.15 7.54
CA LYS A 12 4.67 10.49 8.01
C LYS A 12 4.17 9.42 7.03
N PHE A 13 4.42 9.58 5.74
CA PHE A 13 4.10 8.57 4.72
C PHE A 13 5.13 7.43 4.71
N LEU A 14 6.42 7.75 4.85
CA LEU A 14 7.52 6.80 4.72
C LEU A 14 7.67 5.91 5.96
N LYS A 15 7.40 6.44 7.17
CA LYS A 15 7.49 5.70 8.43
C LYS A 15 6.71 4.36 8.42
N PRO A 16 5.41 4.30 8.03
CA PRO A 16 4.70 3.04 7.97
C PRO A 16 5.24 2.12 6.87
N VAL A 17 5.69 2.65 5.73
CA VAL A 17 6.29 1.85 4.65
C VAL A 17 7.56 1.14 5.15
N LEU A 18 8.46 1.88 5.79
CA LEU A 18 9.69 1.36 6.37
C LEU A 18 9.43 0.36 7.50
N LEU A 19 8.40 0.58 8.32
CA LEU A 19 8.03 -0.36 9.38
C LEU A 19 7.55 -1.70 8.82
N VAL A 20 6.74 -1.69 7.76
CA VAL A 20 6.28 -2.92 7.10
C VAL A 20 7.44 -3.61 6.39
N ASP A 21 8.30 -2.85 5.71
CA ASP A 21 9.52 -3.37 5.08
C ASP A 21 10.44 -4.06 6.10
N LEU A 22 10.73 -3.40 7.24
CA LEU A 22 11.50 -3.98 8.33
C LEU A 22 10.84 -5.26 8.90
N GLY A 23 9.51 -5.25 9.01
CA GLY A 23 8.74 -6.43 9.40
C GLY A 23 8.91 -7.60 8.43
N LEU A 24 8.86 -7.34 7.12
CA LEU A 24 9.10 -8.34 6.07
C LEU A 24 10.54 -8.87 6.13
N PHE A 25 11.52 -7.99 6.32
CA PHE A 25 12.92 -8.35 6.52
C PHE A 25 13.13 -9.33 7.68
N LEU A 26 12.51 -9.03 8.83
CA LEU A 26 12.58 -9.86 10.04
C LEU A 26 11.81 -11.17 9.86
N LEU A 27 10.66 -11.16 9.20
CA LEU A 27 9.89 -12.38 8.90
C LEU A 27 10.67 -13.32 7.97
N VAL A 28 11.26 -12.78 6.91
CA VAL A 28 12.11 -13.55 6.00
C VAL A 28 13.33 -14.09 6.74
N GLY A 29 13.99 -13.28 7.58
CA GLY A 29 15.10 -13.71 8.42
C GLY A 29 14.70 -14.82 9.41
N GLY A 30 13.60 -14.64 10.11
CA GLY A 30 13.03 -15.63 11.03
C GLY A 30 12.65 -16.94 10.34
N SER A 31 12.24 -16.90 9.07
CA SER A 31 11.95 -18.10 8.28
C SER A 31 13.16 -19.05 8.14
N PHE A 32 14.38 -18.52 8.23
CA PHE A 32 15.61 -19.32 8.19
C PHE A 32 15.89 -20.06 9.50
N LEU A 33 15.42 -19.55 10.64
CA LEU A 33 15.52 -20.27 11.92
C LEU A 33 14.72 -21.58 11.91
N LEU A 34 13.66 -21.66 11.10
CA LEU A 34 12.83 -22.85 10.97
C LEU A 34 13.33 -23.83 9.89
N ARG A 35 14.09 -23.35 8.89
CA ARG A 35 14.54 -24.16 7.74
C ARG A 35 16.03 -24.51 7.72
N GLY A 36 16.87 -23.88 8.56
CA GLY A 36 18.26 -24.30 8.80
C GLY A 36 19.29 -23.93 7.73
N GLU A 37 18.90 -23.66 6.48
CA GLU A 37 19.84 -23.33 5.40
C GLU A 37 19.84 -21.84 5.08
N PHE A 38 20.74 -21.07 5.71
CA PHE A 38 20.90 -19.64 5.44
C PHE A 38 21.97 -19.39 4.37
N THR A 39 21.54 -18.83 3.23
CA THR A 39 22.43 -18.28 2.21
C THR A 39 21.91 -16.90 1.79
N PHE A 40 22.82 -15.98 1.43
CA PHE A 40 22.43 -14.63 0.99
C PHE A 40 21.59 -14.64 -0.28
N ALA A 41 21.85 -15.60 -1.20
CA ALA A 41 21.04 -15.82 -2.39
C ALA A 41 19.60 -16.23 -2.03
N ALA A 42 19.42 -17.22 -1.14
CA ALA A 42 18.09 -17.64 -0.72
C ALA A 42 17.36 -16.55 0.08
N TYR A 43 18.10 -15.71 0.82
CA TYR A 43 17.53 -14.58 1.55
C TYR A 43 16.99 -13.51 0.59
N SER A 44 17.79 -13.11 -0.40
CA SER A 44 17.40 -12.19 -1.46
C SER A 44 16.16 -12.68 -2.21
N GLU A 45 16.15 -13.94 -2.63
CA GLU A 45 15.03 -14.52 -3.37
C GLU A 45 13.72 -14.47 -2.55
N ARG A 46 13.76 -14.90 -1.29
CA ARG A 46 12.57 -14.86 -0.41
C ARG A 46 12.11 -13.43 -0.15
N LEU A 47 13.03 -12.48 0.02
CA LEU A 47 12.70 -11.08 0.21
C LEU A 47 12.06 -10.47 -1.05
N PHE A 48 12.54 -10.84 -2.23
CA PHE A 48 11.93 -10.46 -3.50
C PHE A 48 10.49 -10.97 -3.62
N TRP A 49 10.25 -12.26 -3.32
CA TRP A 49 8.90 -12.84 -3.32
C TRP A 49 7.99 -12.20 -2.27
N ALA A 50 8.51 -11.90 -1.09
CA ALA A 50 7.77 -11.20 -0.04
C ALA A 50 7.38 -9.77 -0.47
N GLY A 51 8.30 -9.06 -1.14
CA GLY A 51 8.02 -7.77 -1.77
C GLY A 51 6.95 -7.86 -2.86
N MET A 52 7.01 -8.88 -3.71
CA MET A 52 6.00 -9.11 -4.74
C MET A 52 4.62 -9.43 -4.16
N ALA A 53 4.55 -10.22 -3.10
CA ALA A 53 3.31 -10.46 -2.38
C ALA A 53 2.71 -9.16 -1.82
N ALA A 54 3.54 -8.26 -1.29
CA ALA A 54 3.07 -6.93 -0.83
C ALA A 54 2.49 -6.08 -1.97
N VAL A 55 3.10 -6.11 -3.18
CA VAL A 55 2.56 -5.46 -4.38
C VAL A 55 1.20 -6.05 -4.75
N VAL A 56 1.07 -7.38 -4.76
CA VAL A 56 -0.19 -8.07 -5.07
C VAL A 56 -1.30 -7.69 -4.10
N VAL A 57 -1.00 -7.61 -2.79
CA VAL A 57 -1.95 -7.12 -1.78
C VAL A 57 -2.36 -5.67 -2.06
N GLY A 58 -1.42 -4.82 -2.49
CA GLY A 58 -1.72 -3.47 -2.97
C GLY A 58 -2.67 -3.48 -4.18
N GLY A 59 -2.46 -4.40 -5.13
CA GLY A 59 -3.33 -4.61 -6.29
C GLY A 59 -4.76 -4.99 -5.92
N PHE A 60 -4.95 -5.89 -4.95
CA PHE A 60 -6.28 -6.20 -4.41
C PHE A 60 -6.96 -4.98 -3.79
N GLY A 61 -6.19 -4.07 -3.18
CA GLY A 61 -6.70 -2.79 -2.68
C GLY A 61 -7.25 -1.88 -3.78
N VAL A 62 -6.65 -1.89 -4.98
CA VAL A 62 -7.16 -1.17 -6.16
C VAL A 62 -8.45 -1.81 -6.67
N TRP A 63 -8.50 -3.13 -6.74
CA TRP A 63 -9.71 -3.81 -7.18
C TRP A 63 -10.89 -3.53 -6.24
N ALA A 64 -10.65 -3.56 -4.93
CA ALA A 64 -11.65 -3.21 -3.93
C ALA A 64 -12.12 -1.74 -4.01
N SER A 65 -11.31 -0.82 -4.54
CA SER A 65 -11.72 0.59 -4.69
C SER A 65 -12.57 0.84 -5.95
N LEU A 66 -12.38 0.06 -7.02
CA LEU A 66 -13.14 0.19 -8.27
C LEU A 66 -14.63 -0.18 -8.12
N GLY A 67 -14.97 -1.13 -7.24
CA GLY A 67 -16.37 -1.57 -7.03
C GLY A 67 -17.27 -0.57 -6.27
N SER A 68 -16.72 0.53 -5.75
CA SER A 68 -17.43 1.41 -4.81
C SER A 68 -18.30 2.51 -5.46
N TYR A 69 -18.30 2.65 -6.79
CA TYR A 69 -18.95 3.76 -7.50
C TYR A 69 -20.36 3.44 -8.02
N SER A 70 -20.82 2.18 -7.95
CA SER A 70 -22.09 1.75 -8.55
C SER A 70 -23.34 2.21 -7.79
N THR A 71 -23.21 2.74 -6.57
CA THR A 71 -24.36 3.06 -5.70
C THR A 71 -24.67 4.56 -5.60
N LEU A 72 -24.03 5.42 -6.41
CA LEU A 72 -24.23 6.88 -6.37
C LEU A 72 -25.32 7.39 -7.33
N GLY A 73 -26.07 6.49 -7.98
CA GLY A 73 -27.15 6.86 -8.90
C GLY A 73 -28.43 7.23 -8.16
N THR A 74 -28.83 8.50 -8.25
CA THR A 74 -30.19 8.97 -7.90
C THR A 74 -31.19 8.31 -8.87
N PRO A 75 -32.09 7.43 -8.40
CA PRO A 75 -32.97 6.68 -9.29
C PRO A 75 -34.15 7.50 -9.84
N SER A 76 -34.39 8.73 -9.37
CA SER A 76 -35.56 9.53 -9.80
C SER A 76 -35.23 11.01 -10.00
N ILE A 77 -35.71 11.58 -11.12
CA ILE A 77 -35.63 13.01 -11.47
C ILE A 77 -36.55 13.85 -10.54
N LEU A 78 -37.53 13.22 -9.88
CA LEU A 78 -38.55 13.89 -9.07
C LEU A 78 -38.11 14.15 -7.62
N THR A 79 -37.16 13.37 -7.08
CA THR A 79 -36.60 13.57 -5.72
C THR A 79 -35.21 14.23 -5.73
N ALA A 80 -34.73 14.62 -6.91
CA ALA A 80 -33.35 15.05 -7.16
C ALA A 80 -32.89 16.25 -6.30
N SER A 81 -33.77 17.19 -5.92
CA SER A 81 -33.37 18.36 -5.11
C SER A 81 -33.15 18.05 -3.64
N GLY A 82 -33.93 17.13 -3.05
CA GLY A 82 -33.74 16.64 -1.68
C GLY A 82 -32.63 15.58 -1.59
N ASP A 83 -32.56 14.70 -2.59
CA ASP A 83 -31.52 13.67 -2.67
C ASP A 83 -30.14 14.24 -3.07
N ALA A 84 -30.08 15.42 -3.73
CA ALA A 84 -28.81 16.07 -4.07
C ALA A 84 -28.00 16.45 -2.83
N GLN A 85 -28.65 16.90 -1.76
CA GLN A 85 -27.96 17.29 -0.52
C GLN A 85 -27.38 16.07 0.21
N ILE A 86 -28.11 14.94 0.17
CA ILE A 86 -27.68 13.65 0.70
C ILE A 86 -26.60 13.01 -0.19
N ALA A 87 -26.70 13.16 -1.51
CA ALA A 87 -25.66 12.74 -2.44
C ALA A 87 -24.37 13.53 -2.20
N HIS A 88 -24.46 14.85 -1.92
CA HIS A 88 -23.30 15.69 -1.67
C HIS A 88 -22.55 15.32 -0.38
N SER A 89 -23.26 14.96 0.69
CA SER A 89 -22.64 14.47 1.93
C SER A 89 -22.01 13.08 1.75
N ARG A 90 -22.67 12.18 1.01
CA ARG A 90 -22.12 10.88 0.65
C ARG A 90 -20.88 10.99 -0.24
N ILE A 91 -20.84 11.93 -1.18
CA ILE A 91 -19.66 12.17 -2.03
C ILE A 91 -18.45 12.53 -1.16
N ALA A 92 -18.60 13.42 -0.17
CA ALA A 92 -17.51 13.77 0.73
C ALA A 92 -17.00 12.56 1.55
N GLU A 93 -17.91 11.74 2.07
CA GLU A 93 -17.58 10.53 2.81
C GLU A 93 -16.91 9.46 1.92
N HIS A 94 -17.39 9.30 0.69
CA HIS A 94 -16.77 8.43 -0.31
C HIS A 94 -15.38 8.93 -0.70
N MET A 95 -15.20 10.24 -0.93
CA MET A 95 -13.88 10.82 -1.21
C MET A 95 -12.89 10.60 -0.05
N GLN A 96 -13.34 10.80 1.19
CA GLN A 96 -12.49 10.59 2.35
C GLN A 96 -12.13 9.11 2.52
N THR A 97 -13.09 8.20 2.32
CA THR A 97 -12.84 6.75 2.35
C THR A 97 -11.90 6.31 1.22
N ASN A 98 -12.07 6.87 0.03
CA ASN A 98 -11.25 6.52 -1.12
C ASN A 98 -9.81 7.05 -0.98
N SER A 99 -9.62 8.25 -0.43
CA SER A 99 -8.29 8.78 -0.13
C SER A 99 -7.50 7.87 0.84
N LYS A 100 -8.17 7.28 1.84
CA LYS A 100 -7.56 6.28 2.74
C LYS A 100 -7.18 5.00 1.99
N ARG A 101 -8.07 4.48 1.12
CA ARG A 101 -7.81 3.28 0.31
C ARG A 101 -6.64 3.49 -0.65
N TYR A 102 -6.61 4.60 -1.39
CA TYR A 102 -5.48 4.93 -2.26
C TYR A 102 -4.18 5.12 -1.48
N THR A 103 -4.22 5.78 -0.32
CA THR A 103 -3.03 5.92 0.53
C THR A 103 -2.49 4.56 0.95
N PHE A 104 -3.38 3.62 1.31
CA PHE A 104 -2.99 2.25 1.64
C PHE A 104 -2.36 1.52 0.45
N VAL A 105 -3.02 1.57 -0.72
CA VAL A 105 -2.51 0.98 -1.96
C VAL A 105 -1.11 1.52 -2.29
N PHE A 106 -0.93 2.85 -2.28
CA PHE A 106 0.35 3.47 -2.57
C PHE A 106 1.42 3.06 -1.56
N ARG A 107 1.08 2.91 -0.29
CA ARG A 107 2.02 2.40 0.72
C ARG A 107 2.43 0.95 0.46
N MET A 108 1.49 0.09 0.07
CA MET A 108 1.81 -1.32 -0.23
C MET A 108 2.68 -1.44 -1.48
N PHE A 109 2.40 -0.66 -2.53
CA PHE A 109 3.26 -0.58 -3.71
C PHE A 109 4.66 -0.06 -3.38
N ALA A 110 4.76 1.02 -2.59
CA ALA A 110 6.04 1.56 -2.16
C ALA A 110 6.84 0.54 -1.32
N THR A 111 6.18 -0.18 -0.43
CA THR A 111 6.80 -1.23 0.40
C THR A 111 7.33 -2.36 -0.48
N GLY A 112 6.53 -2.84 -1.43
CA GLY A 112 6.95 -3.88 -2.36
C GLY A 112 8.16 -3.47 -3.20
N LEU A 113 8.17 -2.22 -3.70
CA LEU A 113 9.32 -1.68 -4.44
C LEU A 113 10.58 -1.60 -3.57
N VAL A 114 10.48 -1.12 -2.33
CA VAL A 114 11.63 -1.05 -1.41
C VAL A 114 12.18 -2.45 -1.10
N CYS A 115 11.31 -3.44 -0.88
CA CYS A 115 11.72 -4.83 -0.70
C CYS A 115 12.46 -5.37 -1.93
N MET A 116 11.94 -5.14 -3.14
CA MET A 116 12.58 -5.60 -4.39
C MET A 116 13.94 -4.94 -4.62
N VAL A 117 14.05 -3.63 -4.38
CA VAL A 117 15.32 -2.90 -4.49
C VAL A 117 16.33 -3.41 -3.46
N SER A 118 15.87 -3.67 -2.23
CA SER A 118 16.71 -4.23 -1.17
C SER A 118 17.18 -5.64 -1.51
N ALA A 119 16.32 -6.49 -2.06
CA ALA A 119 16.69 -7.82 -2.54
C ALA A 119 17.76 -7.74 -3.64
N ALA A 120 17.57 -6.86 -4.64
CA ALA A 120 18.54 -6.65 -5.70
C ALA A 120 19.89 -6.13 -5.18
N LEU A 121 19.89 -5.23 -4.18
CA LEU A 121 21.10 -4.75 -3.52
C LEU A 121 21.84 -5.88 -2.79
N ILE A 122 21.11 -6.75 -2.09
CA ILE A 122 21.71 -7.92 -1.41
C ILE A 122 22.31 -8.88 -2.42
N ASP A 123 21.60 -9.13 -3.53
CA ASP A 123 22.10 -10.01 -4.59
C ASP A 123 23.37 -9.45 -5.23
N MET A 124 23.39 -8.14 -5.55
CA MET A 124 24.58 -7.45 -6.05
C MET A 124 25.76 -7.48 -5.08
N LEU A 125 25.51 -7.39 -3.77
CA LEU A 125 26.56 -7.42 -2.76
C LEU A 125 27.10 -8.84 -2.48
N SER A 126 26.33 -9.88 -2.82
CA SER A 126 26.72 -11.28 -2.60
C SER A 126 27.44 -11.94 -3.79
N ARG A 127 27.51 -11.24 -4.94
CA ARG A 127 28.33 -11.60 -6.11
C ARG A 127 29.77 -11.13 -5.96
#